data_AF-A0A820K5B4-F1
#
_entry.id   AF-A0A820K5B4-F1
#
_cell.length_a   1.000
_cell.length_b   1.000
_cell.length_c   1.000
_cell.angle_alpha   90.00
_cell.angle_beta   90.00
_cell.angle_gamma   90.00
#
_symmetry.space_group_name_H-M   'P 1'
#
loop_
_entity.id
_entity.type
_entity.pdbx_description
1 polymer ?
#
loop_
_entity_poly.entity_id
_entity_poly.type
_entity_poly.pdbx_seq_one_letter_code
_entity_poly.pdbx_strand_id
1 'polypeptide(L)'
;MFDVGGISLTRWTMKFINPDIIIFKLALSLFAFSKTNYSYFPNISIDSTNSYTIYHIQNKYAEVTWKYLNYRFGRCEAVKHFHSIIYWHMALTESIIHAQTVSTHVDNIDSLVELTELTLILDDVEEIIETK
;
A
#
# COMPACT_ATOMS: atom_id res chain seq x y z
N MET A 1 -14.40 2.20 -17.35
CA MET A 1 -13.41 3.31 -17.38
C MET A 1 -13.47 4.02 -16.03
N PHE A 2 -12.74 3.52 -15.04
CA PHE A 2 -12.69 4.10 -13.69
C PHE A 2 -11.23 4.39 -13.34
N ASP A 3 -10.72 5.53 -13.81
CA ASP A 3 -9.42 6.07 -13.40
C ASP A 3 -9.65 7.14 -12.32
N VAL A 4 -10.05 6.68 -11.13
CA VAL A 4 -10.30 7.55 -9.95
C VAL A 4 -9.21 7.36 -8.88
N GLY A 5 -8.41 6.29 -8.99
CA GLY A 5 -7.33 5.99 -8.05
C GLY A 5 -6.11 6.90 -8.21
N GLY A 6 -5.70 7.20 -9.46
CA GLY A 6 -4.51 7.99 -9.73
C GLY A 6 -4.62 9.44 -9.28
N ILE A 7 -5.77 10.07 -9.57
CA ILE A 7 -6.02 11.50 -9.31
C ILE A 7 -6.14 11.79 -7.81
N SER A 8 -6.66 10.85 -7.01
CA SER A 8 -6.80 11.04 -5.56
C SER A 8 -5.44 10.98 -4.86
N LEU A 9 -4.56 10.04 -5.25
CA LEU A 9 -3.24 9.87 -4.68
C LEU A 9 -2.30 11.02 -5.04
N THR A 10 -2.33 11.50 -6.29
CA THR A 10 -1.54 12.67 -6.72
C THR A 10 -2.00 13.96 -6.02
N ARG A 11 -3.30 14.14 -5.82
CA ARG A 11 -3.84 15.32 -5.12
C ARG A 11 -3.57 15.28 -3.61
N TRP A 12 -3.53 14.09 -3.02
CA TRP A 12 -3.16 13.90 -1.62
C TRP A 12 -1.66 14.05 -1.39
N THR A 13 -0.82 13.43 -2.22
CA THR A 13 0.63 13.60 -2.15
C THR A 13 1.04 15.06 -2.30
N MET A 14 0.38 15.85 -3.15
CA MET A 14 0.62 17.31 -3.24
C MET A 14 0.36 18.08 -1.94
N LYS A 15 -0.51 17.61 -1.03
CA LYS A 15 -0.71 18.22 0.30
C LYS A 15 0.41 17.90 1.29
N PHE A 16 1.14 16.80 1.06
CA PHE A 16 2.22 16.32 1.93
C PHE A 16 3.62 16.50 1.33
N ILE A 17 3.72 16.85 0.04
CA ILE A 17 4.98 17.25 -0.60
C ILE A 17 5.40 18.58 0.00
N ASN A 18 6.19 18.47 1.07
CA ASN A 18 7.08 19.54 1.46
C ASN A 18 7.95 19.85 0.23
N PRO A 19 8.08 21.12 -0.21
CA PRO A 19 8.88 21.46 -1.40
C PRO A 19 10.33 20.98 -1.34
N ASP A 20 10.79 20.64 -0.14
CA ASP A 20 12.08 20.01 0.07
C ASP A 20 12.11 18.53 -0.37
N ILE A 21 12.69 18.30 -1.54
CA ILE A 21 12.91 16.97 -2.14
C ILE A 21 13.67 16.01 -1.21
N ILE A 22 14.51 16.52 -0.30
CA ILE A 22 15.26 15.68 0.65
C ILE A 22 14.30 15.05 1.65
N ILE A 23 13.34 15.82 2.16
CA ILE A 23 12.31 15.33 3.10
C ILE A 23 11.46 14.26 2.42
N PHE A 24 11.10 14.48 1.16
CA PHE A 24 10.33 13.51 0.38
C PHE A 24 11.10 12.19 0.19
N LYS A 25 12.38 12.25 -0.19
CA LYS A 25 13.24 11.05 -0.31
C LYS A 25 13.37 10.30 1.01
N LEU A 26 13.51 11.02 2.11
CA LEU A 26 13.61 10.45 3.46
C LEU A 26 12.29 9.78 3.89
N ALA A 27 11.16 10.43 3.63
CA ALA A 27 9.83 9.86 3.88
C ALA A 27 9.58 8.60 3.06
N LEU A 28 9.93 8.59 1.77
CA LEU A 28 9.85 7.40 0.93
C LEU A 28 10.77 6.27 1.42
N SER A 29 11.97 6.59 1.88
CA SER A 29 12.91 5.59 2.41
C SER A 29 12.35 4.96 3.69
N LEU A 30 11.84 5.78 4.62
CA LEU A 30 11.13 5.31 5.81
C LEU A 30 9.94 4.42 5.44
N PHE A 31 9.23 4.76 4.36
CA PHE A 31 8.12 3.98 3.88
C PHE A 31 8.57 2.62 3.33
N ALA A 32 9.54 2.59 2.42
CA ALA A 32 10.01 1.37 1.77
C ALA A 32 10.53 0.31 2.76
N PHE A 33 11.08 0.73 3.90
CA PHE A 33 11.57 -0.17 4.94
C PHE A 33 10.55 -0.44 6.06
N SER A 34 9.31 0.03 5.96
CA SER A 34 8.29 -0.29 6.97
C SER A 34 7.79 -1.72 6.78
N LYS A 35 7.63 -2.43 7.90
CA LYS A 35 7.13 -3.81 7.93
C LYS A 35 5.76 -3.95 7.26
N THR A 36 4.93 -2.90 7.30
CA THR A 36 3.63 -2.87 6.64
C THR A 36 3.77 -3.25 5.16
N ASN A 37 4.71 -2.67 4.39
CA ASN A 37 4.89 -3.02 2.98
C ASN A 37 5.22 -4.50 2.68
N TYR A 38 5.79 -5.23 3.64
CA TYR A 38 6.17 -6.63 3.47
C TYR A 38 5.05 -7.63 3.80
N SER A 39 4.06 -7.22 4.61
CA SER A 39 2.90 -8.07 4.92
C SER A 39 1.88 -8.13 3.78
N TYR A 40 2.05 -7.34 2.73
CA TYR A 40 1.03 -7.11 1.70
C TYR A 40 1.32 -7.80 0.35
N PHE A 41 2.40 -8.59 0.24
CA PHE A 41 2.70 -9.45 -0.90
C PHE A 41 2.67 -10.93 -0.47
N PRO A 42 1.50 -11.59 -0.47
CA PRO A 42 1.36 -12.96 0.02
C PRO A 42 2.17 -14.00 -0.78
N ASN A 43 2.59 -13.67 -2.01
CA ASN A 43 3.36 -14.57 -2.89
C ASN A 43 4.89 -14.31 -2.92
N ILE A 44 5.41 -13.37 -2.13
CA ILE A 44 6.85 -13.21 -2.00
C ILE A 44 7.30 -14.16 -0.88
N SER A 45 7.97 -15.24 -1.25
CA SER A 45 8.55 -16.21 -0.31
C SER A 45 9.27 -15.48 0.82
N ILE A 46 8.83 -15.71 2.05
CA ILE A 46 9.24 -15.07 3.30
C ILE A 46 10.72 -15.34 3.67
N ASP A 47 11.47 -16.02 2.81
CA ASP A 47 12.62 -16.81 3.21
C ASP A 47 13.99 -16.11 3.21
N SER A 48 14.10 -14.78 3.06
CA SER A 48 15.46 -14.21 2.96
C SER A 48 15.73 -12.80 3.49
N THR A 49 14.80 -12.11 4.17
CA THR A 49 15.12 -10.77 4.69
C THR A 49 15.02 -10.71 6.21
N ASN A 50 16.20 -10.66 6.86
CA ASN A 50 16.32 -10.56 8.31
C ASN A 50 15.58 -9.30 8.80
N SER A 51 14.44 -9.48 9.48
CA SER A 51 13.59 -8.41 10.00
C SER A 51 14.37 -7.45 10.92
N TYR A 52 15.39 -7.96 11.61
CA TYR A 52 16.32 -7.15 12.40
C TYR A 52 17.10 -6.16 11.54
N THR A 53 17.60 -6.60 10.38
CA THR A 53 18.35 -5.75 9.45
C THR A 53 17.46 -4.66 8.86
N ILE A 54 16.22 -4.99 8.48
CA ILE A 54 15.24 -4.00 7.99
C ILE A 54 14.94 -2.96 9.06
N TYR A 55 14.66 -3.41 10.29
CA TYR A 55 14.39 -2.50 11.41
C TYR A 55 15.58 -1.58 11.69
N HIS A 56 16.80 -2.11 11.66
CA HIS A 56 18.01 -1.34 11.86
C HIS A 56 18.22 -0.28 10.74
N ILE A 57 17.93 -0.63 9.48
CA ILE A 57 17.95 0.32 8.36
C ILE A 57 16.89 1.40 8.55
N GLN A 58 15.66 1.02 8.91
CA GLN A 58 14.57 1.96 9.17
C GLN A 58 14.95 2.95 10.28
N ASN A 59 15.55 2.48 11.37
CA ASN A 59 15.99 3.33 12.47
C ASN A 59 17.07 4.34 12.03
N LYS A 60 18.03 3.91 11.20
CA LYS A 60 19.02 4.84 10.62
C LYS A 60 18.37 5.93 9.78
N TYR A 61 17.39 5.59 8.95
CA TYR A 61 16.64 6.60 8.18
C TYR A 61 15.83 7.52 9.09
N ALA A 62 15.26 7.02 10.19
CA ALA A 62 14.53 7.83 11.16
C ALA A 62 15.47 8.83 11.84
N GLU A 63 16.66 8.40 12.26
CA GLU A 63 17.68 9.28 12.82
C GLU A 63 18.17 10.35 11.84
N VAL A 64 18.45 9.97 10.59
CA VAL A 64 18.88 10.92 9.55
C VAL A 64 17.77 11.94 9.29
N THR A 65 16.52 11.48 9.21
CA THR A 65 15.35 12.35 9.04
C THR A 65 15.22 13.32 10.19
N TRP A 66 15.33 12.83 11.43
CA TRP A 66 15.27 13.65 12.62
C TRP A 66 16.38 14.71 12.66
N LYS A 67 17.62 14.33 12.38
CA LYS A 67 18.78 15.24 12.33
C LYS A 67 18.61 16.29 11.24
N TYR A 68 18.18 15.88 10.04
CA TYR A 68 17.93 16.79 8.92
C TYR A 68 16.87 17.83 9.27
N LEU A 69 15.73 17.41 9.80
CA LEU A 69 14.63 18.31 10.16
C LEU A 69 15.04 19.29 11.26
N ASN A 70 15.77 18.83 12.29
CA ASN A 70 16.27 19.70 13.35
C ASN A 70 17.27 20.73 12.82
N TYR A 71 18.19 20.31 11.95
CA TYR A 71 19.16 21.21 11.31
C TYR A 71 18.47 22.26 10.44
N ARG A 72 17.46 21.85 9.65
CA ARG A 72 16.81 22.69 8.65
C ARG A 72 15.79 23.67 9.24
N PHE A 73 14.98 23.23 10.20
CA PHE A 73 13.80 23.99 10.67
C PHE A 73 13.83 24.32 12.17
N GLY A 74 14.79 23.79 12.92
CA GLY A 74 14.80 23.88 14.38
C GLY A 74 13.78 22.95 15.04
N ARG A 75 13.85 22.83 16.37
CA ARG A 75 13.20 21.75 17.13
C ARG A 75 11.68 21.70 16.97
N CYS A 76 10.98 22.82 17.12
CA CYS A 76 9.51 22.83 17.10
C CYS A 76 8.93 22.48 15.73
N GLU A 77 9.46 23.07 14.66
CA GLU A 77 9.03 22.79 13.29
C GLU A 77 9.49 21.39 12.84
N ALA A 78 10.65 20.92 13.31
CA ALA A 78 11.09 19.54 13.07
C ALA A 78 10.09 18.51 13.60
N VAL A 79 9.53 18.73 14.80
CA VAL A 79 8.49 17.85 15.36
C VAL A 79 7.24 17.84 14.48
N LYS A 80 6.78 19.01 14.02
CA LYS A 80 5.60 19.10 13.14
C LYS A 80 5.83 18.35 11.83
N HIS A 81 6.97 18.57 11.18
CA HIS A 81 7.31 17.88 9.94
C HIS A 81 7.46 16.38 10.12
N PHE A 82 8.10 15.94 11.21
CA PHE A 82 8.24 14.52 11.51
C PHE A 82 6.87 13.87 11.76
N HIS A 83 5.98 14.56 12.48
CA HIS A 83 4.60 14.12 12.67
C HIS A 83 3.83 14.03 11.34
N SER A 84 3.98 15.02 10.45
CA SER A 84 3.36 14.98 9.12
C SER A 84 3.85 13.79 8.28
N ILE A 85 5.13 13.42 8.36
CA ILE A 85 5.68 12.23 7.69
C ILE A 85 5.01 10.96 8.23
N ILE A 86 4.88 10.83 9.55
CA ILE A 86 4.21 9.68 10.19
C ILE A 86 2.75 9.59 9.75
N TYR A 87 2.02 10.72 9.78
CA TYR A 87 0.62 10.74 9.39
C TYR A 87 0.43 10.37 7.92
N TRP A 88 1.29 10.89 7.04
CA TRP A 88 1.32 10.50 5.62
C TRP A 88 1.55 8.99 5.46
N HIS A 89 2.47 8.42 6.23
CA HIS A 89 2.77 6.99 6.22
C HIS A 89 1.57 6.13 6.64
N MET A 90 0.82 6.55 7.67
CA MET A 90 -0.41 5.87 8.10
C MET A 90 -1.50 5.94 7.04
N ALA A 91 -1.76 7.13 6.49
CA ALA A 91 -2.79 7.34 5.47
C ALA A 91 -2.49 6.54 4.17
N LEU A 92 -1.22 6.47 3.78
CA LEU A 92 -0.79 5.65 2.64
C LEU A 92 -1.00 4.16 2.92
N THR A 93 -0.69 3.70 4.14
CA THR A 93 -0.93 2.31 4.56
C THR A 93 -2.44 1.98 4.52
N GLU A 94 -3.30 2.85 5.05
CA GLU A 94 -4.76 2.69 4.99
C GLU A 94 -5.28 2.63 3.56
N SER A 95 -4.77 3.52 2.69
CA SER A 95 -5.16 3.55 1.28
C SER A 95 -4.78 2.26 0.55
N ILE A 96 -3.59 1.71 0.83
CA ILE A 96 -3.13 0.43 0.26
C ILE A 96 -4.01 -0.71 0.76
N ILE A 97 -4.28 -0.79 2.06
CA ILE A 97 -5.16 -1.82 2.64
C ILE A 97 -6.55 -1.76 1.99
N HIS A 98 -7.12 -0.57 1.87
CA HIS A 98 -8.43 -0.39 1.26
C HIS A 98 -8.44 -0.85 -0.21
N ALA A 99 -7.44 -0.43 -1.00
CA ALA A 99 -7.31 -0.84 -2.39
C ALA A 99 -7.19 -2.37 -2.54
N GLN A 100 -6.46 -3.03 -1.64
CA GLN A 100 -6.35 -4.48 -1.64
C GLN A 100 -7.67 -5.17 -1.29
N THR A 101 -8.38 -4.72 -0.25
CA THR A 101 -9.68 -5.28 0.11
C THR A 101 -10.67 -5.17 -1.07
N VAL A 102 -10.68 -4.03 -1.75
CA VAL A 102 -11.52 -3.84 -2.95
C VAL A 102 -11.09 -4.80 -4.07
N SER A 103 -9.80 -4.93 -4.37
CA SER A 103 -9.30 -5.88 -5.38
C SER A 103 -9.72 -7.32 -5.07
N THR A 104 -9.50 -7.78 -3.84
CA THR A 104 -9.91 -9.13 -3.41
C THR A 104 -11.42 -9.34 -3.55
N HIS A 105 -12.23 -8.32 -3.27
CA HIS A 105 -13.68 -8.43 -3.49
C HIS A 105 -14.05 -8.54 -4.96
N VAL A 106 -13.38 -7.80 -5.84
CA VAL A 106 -13.60 -7.93 -7.30
C VAL A 106 -13.20 -9.31 -7.78
N ASP A 107 -12.03 -9.80 -7.41
CA ASP A 107 -11.54 -11.13 -7.80
C ASP A 107 -12.48 -12.26 -7.30
N ASN A 108 -13.05 -12.10 -6.10
CA ASN A 108 -14.04 -13.03 -5.56
C ASN A 108 -15.39 -12.99 -6.29
N ILE A 109 -15.81 -11.82 -6.78
CA ILE A 109 -17.04 -11.69 -7.57
C ILE A 109 -16.84 -12.32 -8.95
N ASP A 110 -15.72 -12.03 -9.61
CA ASP A 110 -15.43 -12.57 -10.95
C ASP A 110 -15.37 -14.10 -10.91
N SER A 111 -14.70 -14.69 -9.90
CA SER A 111 -14.68 -16.15 -9.72
C SER A 111 -16.05 -16.76 -9.40
N LEU A 112 -16.92 -16.04 -8.67
CA LEU A 112 -18.29 -16.49 -8.44
C LEU A 112 -19.12 -16.45 -9.73
N VAL A 113 -18.94 -15.43 -10.56
CA VAL A 113 -19.61 -15.30 -11.85
C VAL A 113 -19.18 -16.43 -12.78
N GLU A 114 -17.88 -16.67 -12.93
CA GLU A 114 -17.34 -17.79 -13.73
C GLU A 114 -17.88 -19.15 -13.25
N LEU A 115 -17.95 -19.38 -11.93
CA LEU A 115 -18.50 -20.61 -11.37
C LEU A 115 -20.00 -20.77 -11.66
N THR A 116 -20.75 -19.67 -11.60
CA THR A 116 -22.19 -19.68 -11.86
C THR A 116 -22.47 -19.92 -13.34
N GLU A 117 -21.71 -19.27 -14.24
CA GLU A 117 -21.79 -19.50 -15.68
C GLU A 117 -21.47 -20.95 -16.03
N LEU A 118 -20.41 -21.53 -15.44
CA LEU A 118 -20.07 -22.94 -15.66
C LEU A 118 -21.18 -23.87 -15.17
N THR A 119 -21.74 -23.61 -13.99
CA THR A 119 -22.84 -24.42 -13.43
C THR A 119 -24.07 -24.39 -14.35
N LEU A 120 -24.47 -23.22 -14.83
CA LEU A 120 -25.61 -23.08 -15.74
C LEU A 120 -25.39 -23.82 -17.06
N ILE A 121 -24.18 -23.76 -17.63
CA ILE A 121 -23.84 -24.51 -18.86
C ILE A 121 -23.94 -26.02 -18.61
N LEU A 122 -23.50 -26.50 -17.44
CA LEU A 122 -23.58 -27.92 -17.09
C LEU A 122 -25.03 -28.39 -16.91
N ASP A 123 -25.85 -27.60 -16.22
CA ASP A 123 -27.29 -27.88 -16.03
C ASP A 123 -28.02 -27.99 -17.39
N ASP A 124 -27.78 -27.04 -18.30
CA ASP A 124 -28.35 -27.05 -19.67
C ASP A 124 -27.93 -28.30 -20.46
N VAL A 125 -26.68 -28.75 -20.31
CA VAL A 125 -26.17 -29.96 -20.99
C VAL A 125 -26.81 -31.23 -20.42
N GLU A 126 -27.01 -31.29 -19.10
CA GLU A 126 -27.64 -32.43 -18.44
C GLU A 126 -29.11 -32.57 -18.88
N GLU A 127 -29.87 -31.46 -18.96
CA GLU A 127 -31.26 -31.46 -19.44
C GLU A 127 -31.38 -31.96 -20.91
N ILE A 128 -30.42 -31.59 -21.77
CA ILE A 128 -30.38 -32.06 -23.17
C ILE A 128 -30.09 -33.56 -23.26
N ILE A 129 -29.30 -34.11 -22.35
CA ILE A 129 -28.98 -35.55 -22.30
C ILE A 129 -30.18 -36.35 -21.79
N GLU A 130 -30.91 -35.85 -20.79
CA GLU A 130 -32.07 -36.54 -20.21
C GLU A 130 -33.34 -36.50 -21.08
N THR A 131 -33.47 -35.49 -21.96
CA THR A 131 -34.62 -35.34 -22.87
C THR A 131 -34.49 -36.11 -24.19
N LYS A 132 -33.42 -36.89 -24.37
CA LYS A 132 -33.13 -37.71 -25.57
C LYS A 132 -33.25 -39.21 -25.31
#